data_AF-A0A530Y9Y5-F1
#
_entry.id   AF-A0A530Y9Y5-F1
#
_cell.length_a   1.000
_cell.length_b   1.000
_cell.length_c   1.000
_cell.angle_alpha   90.00
_cell.angle_beta   90.00
_cell.angle_gamma   90.00
#
_symmetry.space_group_name_H-M   'P 1'
#
loop_
_entity.id
_entity.type
_entity.pdbx_description
1 polymer ?
#
loop_
_entity_poly.entity_id
_entity_poly.type
_entity_poly.pdbx_seq_one_letter_code
_entity_poly.pdbx_strand_id
1 'polypeptide(L)' 'AVITARPDVILMMNNAGPGVSDDELFANPSIRSTPAGAARKVVRMEGGYLLGFGPRTADVIRDLAASLYGGQAAD' A
#
# COMPACT_ATOMS: atom_id res chain seq x y z
N ALA A 1 10.16 -14.89 -3.22
CA ALA A 1 8.72 -14.59 -3.18
C ALA A 1 8.40 -13.20 -3.74
N VAL A 2 8.78 -12.11 -3.06
CA VAL A 2 8.44 -10.73 -3.49
C VAL A 2 8.96 -10.37 -4.89
N ILE A 3 10.20 -10.73 -5.21
CA ILE A 3 10.79 -10.50 -6.55
C ILE A 3 9.95 -11.17 -7.64
N THR A 4 9.53 -12.42 -7.41
CA THR A 4 8.69 -13.19 -8.35
C THR A 4 7.28 -12.64 -8.44
N ALA A 5 6.71 -12.15 -7.32
CA ALA A 5 5.39 -11.55 -7.29
C ALA A 5 5.31 -10.25 -8.11
N ARG A 6 6.45 -9.57 -8.32
CA ARG A 6 6.59 -8.35 -9.13
C ARG A 6 5.47 -7.32 -8.86
N PRO A 7 5.25 -6.91 -7.60
CA PRO A 7 4.17 -5.97 -7.29
C PRO A 7 4.39 -4.62 -7.97
N ASP A 8 3.30 -4.00 -8.42
CA ASP A 8 3.29 -2.62 -8.95
C ASP A 8 3.04 -1.57 -7.85
N VAL A 9 2.44 -1.98 -6.73
CA VAL A 9 2.20 -1.16 -5.54
C VAL A 9 2.44 -1.99 -4.28
N ILE A 10 3.00 -1.36 -3.26
CA ILE A 10 3.11 -1.92 -1.90
C ILE A 10 2.00 -1.31 -1.04
N LEU A 11 1.11 -2.14 -0.48
CA LEU A 11 0.10 -1.69 0.48
C LEU A 11 0.56 -2.03 1.90
N MET A 12 0.62 -1.03 2.78
CA MET A 12 1.04 -1.18 4.17
C MET A 12 0.04 -0.58 5.14
N MET A 13 0.03 -1.12 6.36
CA MET A 13 -0.69 -0.51 7.47
C MET A 13 0.20 0.49 8.22
N ASN A 14 -0.36 1.60 8.70
CA ASN A 14 0.37 2.60 9.48
C ASN A 14 0.77 2.12 10.89
N ASN A 15 0.08 1.12 11.41
CA ASN A 15 0.04 0.80 12.84
C ASN A 15 0.15 -0.72 13.11
N ALA A 16 0.95 -1.43 12.31
CA ALA A 16 1.20 -2.87 12.45
C ALA A 16 2.35 -3.23 13.43
N GLY A 17 2.96 -2.24 14.10
CA GLY A 17 4.17 -2.41 14.90
C GLY A 17 5.03 -1.13 14.88
N PRO A 18 6.34 -1.23 15.18
CA PRO A 18 7.28 -0.12 14.95
C PRO A 18 7.16 0.39 13.51
N GLY A 19 7.01 1.70 13.35
CA GLY A 19 6.85 2.30 12.03
C GLY A 19 8.10 2.13 11.18
N VAL A 20 7.94 1.60 9.97
CA VAL A 20 9.00 1.52 8.95
C VAL A 20 8.87 2.74 8.04
N SER A 21 9.92 3.56 8.00
CA SER A 21 9.96 4.72 7.09
C SER A 21 9.99 4.28 5.63
N ASP A 22 9.57 5.15 4.71
CA ASP A 22 9.65 4.84 3.28
C ASP A 22 11.09 4.61 2.82
N ASP A 23 12.05 5.35 3.36
CA ASP A 23 13.45 5.17 3.00
C ASP A 23 14.01 3.84 3.48
N GLU A 24 13.64 3.40 4.68
CA GLU A 24 13.97 2.07 5.18
C GLU A 24 13.31 0.97 4.34
N LEU A 25 12.04 1.15 3.96
CA LEU A 25 11.31 0.22 3.08
C LEU A 25 12.02 0.06 1.73
N PHE A 26 12.38 1.18 1.08
CA PHE A 26 12.99 1.17 -0.25
C PHE A 26 14.51 0.88 -0.21
N ALA A 27 15.15 0.91 0.96
CA ALA A 27 16.51 0.42 1.14
C ALA A 27 16.60 -1.12 1.04
N ASN A 28 15.50 -1.85 1.25
CA ASN A 28 15.47 -3.30 1.14
C ASN A 28 15.73 -3.75 -0.32
N PRO A 29 16.79 -4.55 -0.59
CA PRO A 29 17.14 -4.98 -1.95
C PRO A 29 16.05 -5.79 -2.65
N SER A 30 15.27 -6.58 -1.90
CA SER A 30 14.18 -7.40 -2.45
C SER A 30 12.97 -6.55 -2.83
N ILE A 31 12.77 -5.41 -2.18
CA ILE A 31 11.70 -4.46 -2.51
C ILE A 31 12.13 -3.59 -3.68
N ARG A 32 13.34 -3.02 -3.62
CA ARG A 32 13.90 -2.13 -4.65
C ARG A 32 13.98 -2.78 -6.03
N SER A 33 14.11 -4.10 -6.09
CA SER A 33 14.13 -4.88 -7.34
C SER A 33 12.74 -5.15 -7.94
N THR A 34 11.65 -4.72 -7.29
CA THR A 34 10.27 -4.82 -7.82
C THR A 34 9.86 -3.56 -8.59
N PRO A 35 8.85 -3.64 -9.48
CA PRO A 35 8.27 -2.44 -10.11
C PRO A 35 7.83 -1.38 -9.10
N ALA A 36 7.15 -1.79 -8.02
CA ALA A 36 6.74 -0.90 -6.95
C ALA A 36 7.92 -0.20 -6.27
N GLY A 37 9.00 -0.94 -5.97
CA GLY A 37 10.21 -0.39 -5.35
C GLY A 37 10.95 0.58 -6.27
N ALA A 38 11.07 0.26 -7.56
CA ALA A 38 11.69 1.14 -8.54
C ALA A 38 10.91 2.45 -8.73
N ALA A 39 9.57 2.38 -8.74
CA ALA A 39 8.70 3.54 -8.84
C ALA A 39 8.42 4.23 -7.48
N ARG A 40 8.98 3.71 -6.38
CA ARG A 40 8.69 4.12 -5.00
C ARG A 40 7.19 4.22 -4.68
N LYS A 41 6.40 3.27 -5.18
CA LYS A 41 4.94 3.21 -5.03
C LYS A 41 4.55 2.46 -3.76
N VAL A 42 4.16 3.20 -2.73
CA VAL A 42 3.59 2.67 -1.48
C VAL A 42 2.28 3.38 -1.15
N VAL A 43 1.26 2.61 -0.76
CA VAL A 43 0.01 3.10 -0.21
C VAL A 43 -0.03 2.70 1.26
N ARG A 44 -0.38 3.64 2.13
CA ARG A 44 -0.45 3.40 3.57
C ARG A 44 -1.85 3.73 4.09
N MET A 45 -2.44 2.80 4.84
CA MET A 45 -3.78 2.95 5.42
C MET A 45 -3.78 2.54 6.89
N GLU A 46 -4.76 2.98 7.66
CA GLU A 46 -4.95 2.50 9.04
C GLU A 46 -5.41 1.03 9.02
N GLY A 47 -4.82 0.18 9.87
CA GLY A 47 -5.05 -1.27 9.82
C GLY A 47 -6.47 -1.71 10.17
N GLY A 48 -7.08 -1.12 11.21
CA GLY A 48 -8.47 -1.41 11.59
C GLY A 48 -9.48 -0.94 10.54
N TYR A 49 -9.15 0.14 9.82
CA TYR A 49 -9.90 0.62 8.67
C TYR A 49 -9.77 -0.36 7.50
N LEU A 50 -8.54 -0.74 7.12
CA LEU A 50 -8.27 -1.58 5.96
C LEU A 50 -8.77 -3.02 6.10
N LEU A 51 -8.60 -3.63 7.28
CA LEU A 51 -8.85 -5.07 7.50
C LEU A 51 -10.05 -5.36 8.42
N GLY A 52 -10.78 -4.32 8.86
CA GLY A 52 -11.89 -4.48 9.79
C GLY A 52 -13.19 -5.02 9.17
N PHE A 53 -13.37 -4.91 7.85
CA PHE A 53 -14.55 -5.39 7.10
C PHE A 53 -15.91 -5.05 7.74
N GLY A 54 -16.02 -3.85 8.32
CA GLY A 54 -17.21 -3.36 9.00
C GLY A 54 -18.08 -2.43 8.15
N PRO A 55 -18.93 -1.58 8.76
CA PRO A 55 -19.81 -0.65 8.04
C PRO A 55 -19.06 0.37 7.17
N ARG A 56 -17.75 0.57 7.41
CA ARG A 56 -16.87 1.48 6.65
C ARG A 56 -16.18 0.83 5.44
N THR A 57 -16.47 -0.43 5.12
CA THR A 57 -15.79 -1.14 4.02
C THR A 57 -15.96 -0.43 2.67
N ALA A 58 -17.12 0.17 2.41
CA ALA A 58 -17.35 0.93 1.19
C ALA A 58 -16.41 2.14 1.07
N ASP A 59 -16.16 2.84 2.17
CA ASP A 59 -15.22 3.96 2.21
C ASP A 59 -13.79 3.48 1.93
N VAL A 60 -13.39 2.35 2.54
CA VAL A 60 -12.05 1.75 2.34
C VAL A 60 -11.82 1.42 0.87
N ILE A 61 -12.83 0.82 0.22
CA ILE A 61 -12.75 0.47 -1.20
C ILE A 61 -12.58 1.74 -2.04
N ARG A 62 -13.36 2.79 -1.76
CA ARG A 62 -13.26 4.08 -2.48
C ARG A 62 -11.88 4.71 -2.30
N ASP A 63 -11.41 4.83 -1.06
CA ASP A 63 -10.14 5.48 -0.75
C ASP A 63 -8.94 4.70 -1.30
N LEU A 64 -8.99 3.37 -1.22
CA LEU A 64 -7.97 2.50 -1.81
C LEU A 64 -8.00 2.58 -3.34
N ALA A 65 -9.17 2.57 -3.97
CA ALA A 65 -9.30 2.71 -5.42
C ALA A 65 -8.77 4.06 -5.91
N ALA A 66 -9.09 5.16 -5.22
CA ALA A 66 -8.54 6.49 -5.52
C ALA A 66 -7.01 6.52 -5.37
N SER A 67 -6.46 5.82 -4.37
CA SER A 67 -5.01 5.72 -4.16
C SER A 67 -4.30 4.89 -5.24
N LEU A 68 -4.96 3.86 -5.79
CA LEU A 68 -4.40 2.96 -6.80
C LEU A 68 -4.52 3.51 -8.23
N TYR A 69 -5.65 4.15 -8.56
CA TYR A 69 -6.00 4.54 -9.92
C TYR A 69 -6.06 6.06 -10.14
N GLY A 70 -6.01 6.87 -9.09
CA GLY A 70 -6.22 8.32 -9.16
C GLY A 70 -7.68 8.73 -9.05
N GLY A 71 -7.94 10.04 -9.15
CA GLY A 71 -9.25 10.66 -8.87
C GLY A 71 -10.43 10.18 -9.73
N GLN A 72 -10.21 9.45 -10.82
CA GLN A 72 -11.30 8.88 -11.64
C GLN A 72 -12.16 7.82 -10.92
N ALA A 73 -11.69 7.23 -9.81
CA ALA A 73 -12.49 6.25 -9.06
C ALA A 73 -13.49 6.90 -8.07
N ALA A 74 -13.45 8.22 -7.91
CA ALA A 74 -14.27 8.96 -6.95
C ALA A 74 -15.50 9.65 -7.56
N ASP A 75 -15.71 9.54 -8.88
CA ASP A 75 -16.82 10.13 -9.63
C ASP A 75 -18.02 9.18 -9.77
#